data_AF-A0A2N2L665-F1
#
_entry.id   AF-A0A2N2L665-F1
#
_cell.length_a   1.000
_cell.length_b   1.000
_cell.length_c   1.000
_cell.angle_alpha   90.00
_cell.angle_beta   90.00
_cell.angle_gamma   90.00
#
_symmetry.space_group_name_H-M   'P 1'
#
loop_
_entity.id
_entity.type
_entity.pdbx_description
1 polymer ?
#
loop_
_entity_poly.entity_id
_entity_poly.type
_entity_poly.pdbx_seq_one_letter_code
_entity_poly.pdbx_strand_id
1 'polypeptide(L)'
;WKKIQRKTMVINALLNITAECDCLPGKNPIIARDHGFIGGDHPVEVDEESLKVTGPDILEKVHPGIPWRRQFSYAREIGFIR
;
A
#
# COMPACT_ATOMS: atom_id res chain seq x y z
N TRP A 1 1.19 3.37 -16.23
CA TRP A 1 0.95 1.94 -16.47
C TRP A 1 0.87 1.55 -17.95
N LYS A 2 -0.04 2.12 -18.75
CA LYS A 2 -0.24 1.77 -20.19
C LYS A 2 1.03 1.66 -21.06
N LYS A 3 2.10 2.39 -20.73
CA LYS A 3 3.39 2.35 -21.45
C LYS A 3 4.41 1.33 -20.93
N ILE A 4 4.36 1.01 -19.63
CA ILE A 4 5.44 0.28 -18.94
C ILE A 4 4.99 -1.06 -18.34
N GLN A 5 3.67 -1.34 -18.31
CA GLN A 5 3.10 -2.45 -17.55
C GLN A 5 3.76 -3.81 -17.75
N ARG A 6 4.06 -4.15 -19.01
CA ARG A 6 4.67 -5.45 -19.37
C ARG A 6 6.18 -5.53 -19.12
N LYS A 7 6.79 -4.44 -18.65
CA LYS A 7 8.24 -4.27 -18.46
C LYS A 7 8.57 -3.82 -17.04
N THR A 8 7.61 -3.87 -16.12
CA THR A 8 7.75 -3.35 -14.77
C THR A 8 7.43 -4.44 -13.77
N MET A 9 8.32 -4.60 -12.79
CA MET A 9 8.06 -5.31 -11.55
C MET A 9 7.95 -4.27 -10.44
N VAL A 10 6.97 -4.43 -9.56
CA VAL A 10 6.74 -3.58 -8.39
C VAL A 10 7.10 -4.39 -7.16
N ILE A 11 7.82 -3.77 -6.22
CA ILE A 11 8.18 -4.38 -4.94
C ILE A 11 7.82 -3.39 -3.84
N ASN A 12 7.00 -3.82 -2.88
CA ASN A 12 6.81 -3.11 -1.62
C ASN A 12 7.73 -3.72 -0.56
N ALA A 13 8.47 -2.86 0.13
CA ALA A 13 9.22 -3.21 1.32
C ALA A 13 8.33 -2.96 2.55
N LEU A 14 7.92 -4.03 3.21
CA LEU A 14 7.13 -4.00 4.44
C LEU A 14 8.08 -4.05 5.63
N LEU A 15 8.94 -3.04 5.72
CA LEU A 15 9.99 -2.90 6.72
C LEU A 15 9.83 -1.57 7.44
N ASN A 16 10.04 -1.56 8.75
CA ASN A 16 9.90 -0.37 9.60
C ASN A 16 8.58 0.38 9.37
N ILE A 17 7.46 -0.35 9.23
CA ILE A 17 6.17 0.23 8.83
C ILE A 17 5.75 1.32 9.84
N THR A 18 5.69 2.57 9.37
CA THR A 18 5.33 3.73 10.22
C THR A 18 3.91 4.22 10.01
N ALA A 19 3.43 5.06 10.93
CA ALA A 19 2.11 5.68 10.87
C ALA A 19 1.82 6.44 9.57
N GLU A 20 2.88 6.99 8.94
CA GLU A 20 2.78 7.75 7.69
C GLU A 20 3.65 7.10 6.62
N CYS A 21 3.40 7.43 5.36
CA CYS A 21 4.27 6.99 4.28
C CYS A 21 5.67 7.60 4.44
N ASP A 22 6.71 6.85 4.06
CA ASP A 22 8.12 7.29 4.10
C ASP A 22 8.39 8.58 3.30
N CYS A 23 7.48 8.95 2.38
CA CYS A 23 7.56 10.20 1.63
C CYS A 23 7.10 11.43 2.44
N LEU A 24 6.44 11.25 3.58
CA LEU A 24 5.98 12.35 4.42
C LEU A 24 7.10 12.76 5.41
N PRO A 25 7.55 14.02 5.39
CA PRO A 25 8.63 14.47 6.25
C PRO A 25 8.23 14.42 7.74
N GLY A 26 9.13 13.95 8.59
CA GLY A 26 8.90 13.89 10.03
C GLY A 26 9.48 12.63 10.67
N LYS A 27 9.32 12.51 11.99
CA LYS A 27 9.58 11.25 12.71
C LYS A 27 8.24 10.56 12.96
N ASN A 28 7.98 9.51 12.20
CA ASN A 28 6.74 8.75 12.30
C ASN A 28 6.97 7.50 13.17
N PRO A 29 6.09 7.21 14.13
CA PRO A 29 6.24 6.02 14.97
C PRO A 29 6.04 4.75 14.15
N ILE A 30 6.79 3.69 14.49
CA ILE A 30 6.59 2.35 13.93
C ILE A 30 5.30 1.76 14.50
N ILE A 31 4.43 1.25 13.63
CA ILE A 31 3.07 0.80 13.97
C ILE A 31 2.83 -0.69 13.71
N ALA A 32 3.72 -1.35 12.97
CA ALA A 32 3.64 -2.77 12.67
C ALA A 32 5.05 -3.39 12.62
N ARG A 33 5.10 -4.72 12.79
CA ARG A 33 6.33 -5.50 12.62
C ARG A 33 6.68 -5.63 11.14
N ASP A 34 7.92 -6.00 10.86
CA ASP A 34 8.35 -6.28 9.50
C ASP A 34 7.70 -7.55 8.94
N HIS A 35 7.32 -7.49 7.67
CA HIS A 35 6.76 -8.61 6.91
C HIS A 35 7.62 -8.99 5.68
N GLY A 36 8.74 -8.30 5.46
CA GLY A 36 9.65 -8.57 4.36
C GLY A 36 9.28 -7.81 3.09
N PHE A 37 9.19 -8.50 1.96
CA PHE A 37 8.93 -7.88 0.65
C PHE A 37 7.77 -8.56 -0.05
N ILE A 38 6.90 -7.78 -0.69
CA ILE A 38 5.87 -8.28 -1.62
C ILE A 38 6.19 -7.76 -3.00
N GLY A 39 6.25 -8.66 -3.96
CA GLY A 39 6.50 -8.35 -5.36
C GLY A 39 5.30 -8.70 -6.24
N GLY A 40 5.14 -7.98 -7.34
CA GLY A 40 4.12 -8.26 -8.34
C GLY A 40 4.31 -7.45 -9.61
N ASP A 41 3.39 -7.64 -10.56
CA ASP A 41 3.37 -6.94 -11.84
C ASP A 41 2.26 -5.88 -11.88
N HIS A 42 1.63 -5.53 -10.77
CA HIS A 42 0.62 -4.46 -10.72
C HIS A 42 0.70 -3.69 -9.40
N PRO A 43 0.86 -2.36 -9.44
CA PRO A 43 1.13 -1.59 -8.22
C PRO A 43 -0.02 -1.62 -7.22
N VAL A 44 -1.28 -1.58 -7.68
CA VAL A 44 -2.44 -1.57 -6.77
C VAL A 44 -2.68 -2.95 -6.14
N GLU A 45 -2.35 -4.03 -6.84
CA GLU A 45 -2.50 -5.39 -6.30
C GLU A 45 -1.42 -5.64 -5.25
N VAL A 46 -0.17 -5.22 -5.52
CA VAL A 46 0.93 -5.27 -4.54
C VAL A 46 0.58 -4.49 -3.28
N ASP A 47 -0.01 -3.31 -3.42
CA ASP A 47 -0.45 -2.49 -2.28
C ASP A 47 -1.62 -3.14 -1.51
N GLU A 48 -2.61 -3.70 -2.21
CA GLU A 48 -3.73 -4.40 -1.56
C GLU A 48 -3.26 -5.65 -0.79
N GLU A 49 -2.31 -6.42 -1.34
CA GLU A 49 -1.68 -7.55 -0.64
C GLU A 49 -0.82 -7.10 0.54
N SER A 50 -0.10 -5.98 0.39
CA SER A 50 0.66 -5.37 1.49
C SER A 50 -0.23 -5.03 2.69
N LEU A 51 -1.42 -4.51 2.44
CA LEU A 51 -2.39 -4.22 3.51
C LEU A 51 -2.98 -5.47 4.13
N LYS A 52 -3.29 -6.51 3.34
CA LYS A 52 -3.78 -7.79 3.87
C LYS A 52 -2.76 -8.42 4.81
N VAL A 53 -1.48 -8.38 4.44
CA VAL A 53 -0.38 -8.96 5.23
C VAL A 53 -0.11 -8.14 6.49
N THR A 54 -0.14 -6.81 6.41
CA THR A 54 0.12 -5.91 7.55
C THR A 54 -1.02 -5.90 8.56
N GLY A 55 -2.26 -6.08 8.09
CA GLY A 55 -3.47 -5.97 8.91
C GLY A 55 -4.12 -4.58 8.74
N PRO A 56 -5.26 -4.48 8.05
CA PRO A 56 -5.87 -3.18 7.71
C PRO A 56 -6.37 -2.39 8.94
N ASP A 57 -6.67 -3.08 10.03
CA ASP A 57 -7.18 -2.46 11.27
C ASP A 57 -6.17 -1.50 11.91
N ILE A 58 -4.87 -1.72 11.66
CA ILE A 58 -3.81 -0.83 12.17
C ILE A 58 -3.97 0.57 11.56
N LEU A 59 -4.29 0.66 10.26
CA LEU A 59 -4.48 1.96 9.59
C LEU A 59 -5.72 2.67 10.11
N GLU A 60 -6.83 1.96 10.35
CA GLU A 60 -8.04 2.56 10.93
C GLU A 60 -7.79 3.10 12.35
N LYS A 61 -6.92 2.44 13.11
CA LYS A 61 -6.53 2.88 14.46
C LYS A 61 -5.65 4.13 14.45
N VAL A 62 -4.69 4.20 13.54
CA VAL A 62 -3.77 5.36 13.43
C VAL A 62 -4.46 6.56 12.79
N HIS A 63 -5.34 6.30 11.83
CA HIS A 63 -5.99 7.31 10.99
C HIS A 63 -7.53 7.17 11.02
N PRO A 64 -8.17 7.43 12.17
CA PRO A 64 -9.61 7.28 12.30
C PRO A 64 -10.37 8.22 11.36
N GLY A 65 -11.31 7.66 10.59
CA GLY A 65 -12.17 8.42 9.67
C GLY A 65 -11.55 8.75 8.32
N ILE A 66 -10.29 8.37 8.05
CA ILE A 66 -9.70 8.52 6.72
C ILE A 66 -10.19 7.39 5.80
N PRO A 67 -10.84 7.69 4.67
CA PRO A 67 -11.40 6.68 3.78
C PRO A 67 -10.33 6.08 2.85
N TRP A 68 -9.23 5.57 3.40
CA TRP A 68 -8.09 5.04 2.61
C TRP A 68 -8.51 3.93 1.62
N ARG A 69 -9.54 3.14 1.96
CA ARG A 69 -10.13 2.12 1.08
C ARG A 69 -10.65 2.69 -0.26
N ARG A 70 -10.93 4.01 -0.33
CA ARG A 70 -11.36 4.70 -1.55
C ARG A 70 -10.35 4.55 -2.69
N GLN A 71 -9.05 4.42 -2.40
CA GLN A 71 -8.04 4.26 -3.45
C GLN A 71 -8.29 2.99 -4.29
N PHE A 72 -8.64 1.88 -3.63
CA PHE A 72 -8.88 0.60 -4.31
C PHE A 72 -10.21 0.61 -5.07
N SER A 73 -11.26 1.18 -4.47
CA SER A 73 -12.55 1.29 -5.18
C SER A 73 -12.45 2.22 -6.39
N TYR A 74 -11.71 3.33 -6.28
CA TYR A 74 -11.48 4.23 -7.41
C TYR A 74 -10.65 3.58 -8.52
N ALA A 75 -9.62 2.79 -8.15
CA ALA A 75 -8.82 2.05 -9.13
C ALA A 75 -9.68 1.06 -9.95
N ARG A 76 -10.68 0.41 -9.33
CA ARG A 76 -11.65 -0.42 -10.05
C ARG A 76 -12.59 0.42 -10.93
N GLU A 77 -13.11 1.52 -10.39
CA GLU A 77 -14.04 2.44 -11.09
C GLU A 77 -13.47 2.94 -12.44
N ILE A 78 -12.19 3.28 -12.47
CA ILE A 78 -11.53 3.80 -13.68
C ILE A 78 -10.93 2.70 -14.59
N GLY A 79 -11.15 1.41 -14.25
CA GLY A 79 -10.57 0.28 -14.98
C GLY A 79 -9.04 0.20 -14.90
N PHE A 80 -8.45 0.64 -13.78
CA PHE A 80 -7.00 0.57 -13.56
C PHE A 80 -6.56 -0.79 -13.03
N ILE A 81 -7.40 -1.43 -12.22
CA ILE A 81 -7.24 -2.85 -11.84
C ILE A 81 -7.86 -3.73 -12.93
N ARG A 82 -7.27 -4.92 -13.12
CA ARG A 82 -7.65 -5.92 -14.13
C ARG A 82 -8.94 -6.66 -13.75
#